data_AF-A0A0L9U505-F1
#
_entry.id   AF-A0A0L9U505-F1
#
_cell.length_a   1.000
_cell.length_b   1.000
_cell.length_c   1.000
_cell.angle_alpha   90.00
_cell.angle_beta   90.00
_cell.angle_gamma   90.00
#
_symmetry.space_group_name_H-M   'P 1'
#
loop_
_entity.id
_entity.type
_entity.pdbx_description
1 polymer ?
#
loop_
_entity_poly.entity_id
_entity_poly.type
_entity_poly.pdbx_seq_one_letter_code
_entity_poly.pdbx_strand_id
1 'polypeptide(L)'
;MKNPCQQYTFTEEDWMQFRASRESEEWKGKRLAAQERQRLNDAPHLLSRGGYAKLEKKLKKSRADALGLESPDLAPAPARYELCKAARTKSDRNMTSSSAALISQRISIAQRN
;
A
#
# COMPACT_ATOMS: atom_id res chain seq x y z
N MET A 1 24.06 -8.75 18.22
CA MET A 1 23.00 -7.71 18.15
C MET A 1 23.27 -6.69 19.25
N LYS A 2 23.23 -5.38 18.98
CA LYS A 2 23.36 -4.36 20.04
C LYS A 2 22.10 -4.39 20.93
N ASN A 3 22.23 -4.19 22.24
CA ASN A 3 21.07 -4.10 23.13
C ASN A 3 20.24 -2.87 22.71
N PRO A 4 18.93 -3.01 22.42
CA PRO A 4 18.06 -1.88 22.07
C PRO A 4 18.08 -0.74 23.10
N CYS A 5 18.22 -1.05 24.38
CA CYS A 5 18.32 -0.08 25.48
C CYS A 5 19.60 0.77 25.41
N GLN A 6 20.64 0.33 24.67
CA GLN A 6 21.85 1.13 24.42
C GLN A 6 21.68 2.09 23.22
N GLN A 7 20.64 1.88 22.40
CA GLN A 7 20.39 2.66 21.18
C GLN A 7 19.28 3.69 21.36
N TYR A 8 18.38 3.49 22.31
CA TYR A 8 17.20 4.31 22.54
C TYR A 8 17.08 4.67 24.02
N THR A 9 16.35 5.75 24.32
CA THR A 9 16.22 6.33 25.67
C THR A 9 15.20 5.62 26.58
N PHE A 10 14.95 4.33 26.37
CA PHE A 10 14.05 3.56 27.25
C PHE A 10 14.86 2.68 28.21
N THR A 11 14.28 2.42 29.38
CA THR A 11 14.93 1.57 30.40
C THR A 11 14.83 0.09 30.03
N GLU A 12 15.66 -0.75 30.67
CA GLU A 12 15.56 -2.21 30.48
C GLU A 12 14.21 -2.74 30.96
N GLU A 13 13.66 -2.14 32.01
CA GLU A 13 12.31 -2.42 32.52
C GLU A 13 11.22 -2.11 31.49
N ASP A 14 11.27 -0.95 30.83
CA ASP A 14 10.33 -0.57 29.76
C ASP A 14 10.39 -1.59 28.61
N TRP A 15 11.60 -2.03 28.26
CA TRP A 15 11.81 -3.00 27.19
C TRP A 15 11.25 -4.38 27.54
N MET A 16 11.48 -4.84 28.76
CA MET A 16 10.93 -6.09 29.27
C MET A 16 9.40 -6.05 29.30
N GLN A 17 8.80 -4.95 29.78
CA GLN A 17 7.35 -4.79 29.83
C GLN A 17 6.74 -4.78 28.41
N PHE A 18 7.39 -4.10 27.46
CA PHE A 18 6.98 -4.15 26.06
C PHE A 18 7.03 -5.58 25.50
N ARG A 19 8.11 -6.33 25.74
CA ARG A 19 8.23 -7.72 25.28
C ARG A 19 7.14 -8.60 25.88
N ALA A 20 6.90 -8.52 27.19
CA ALA A 20 5.81 -9.23 27.85
C ALA A 20 4.44 -8.90 27.24
N SER A 21 4.19 -7.63 26.91
CA SER A 21 2.94 -7.22 26.23
C SER A 21 2.74 -7.90 24.87
N ARG A 22 3.83 -8.16 24.13
CA ARG A 22 3.80 -8.83 22.81
C ARG A 22 3.57 -10.33 22.89
N GLU A 23 3.73 -10.91 24.07
CA GLU A 23 3.49 -12.32 24.38
C GLU A 23 2.11 -12.57 25.01
N SER A 24 1.39 -11.52 25.40
CA SER A 24 0.01 -11.61 25.88
C SER A 24 -0.92 -12.30 24.85
N GLU A 25 -1.88 -13.07 25.35
CA GLU A 25 -2.87 -13.75 24.51
C GLU A 25 -3.75 -12.75 23.74
N GLU A 26 -4.09 -11.61 24.35
CA GLU A 26 -4.83 -10.54 23.68
C GLU A 26 -4.07 -10.03 22.44
N TRP A 27 -2.76 -9.77 22.59
CA TRP A 27 -1.94 -9.30 21.48
C TRP A 27 -1.78 -10.38 20.39
N LYS A 28 -1.56 -11.64 20.78
CA LYS A 28 -1.50 -12.78 19.84
C LYS A 28 -2.80 -12.91 19.05
N GLY A 29 -3.95 -12.82 19.71
CA GLY A 29 -5.26 -12.86 19.06
C GLY A 29 -5.44 -11.73 18.04
N LYS A 30 -5.11 -10.50 18.41
CA LYS A 30 -5.15 -9.34 17.48
C LYS A 30 -4.23 -9.54 16.27
N ARG A 31 -3.01 -10.04 16.50
CA ARG A 31 -2.01 -10.32 15.45
C ARG A 31 -2.52 -11.39 14.47
N LEU A 32 -2.99 -12.52 14.98
CA LEU A 32 -3.49 -13.64 14.17
C LEU A 32 -4.70 -13.22 13.34
N ALA A 33 -5.65 -12.50 13.94
CA ALA A 33 -6.82 -12.00 13.22
C ALA A 33 -6.44 -11.03 12.09
N ALA A 34 -5.42 -10.18 12.30
CA ALA A 34 -4.91 -9.29 11.25
C ALA A 34 -4.20 -10.06 10.13
N GLN A 35 -3.40 -11.07 10.48
CA GLN A 35 -2.74 -11.95 9.51
C GLN A 35 -3.76 -12.73 8.68
N GLU A 36 -4.82 -13.24 9.29
CA GLU A 36 -5.87 -13.98 8.60
C GLU A 36 -6.67 -13.09 7.65
N ARG A 37 -7.04 -11.87 8.08
CA ARG A 37 -7.64 -10.88 7.17
C ARG A 37 -6.75 -10.56 5.98
N GLN A 38 -5.43 -10.47 6.19
CA GLN A 38 -4.49 -10.23 5.11
C GLN A 38 -4.37 -11.44 4.18
N ARG A 39 -4.37 -12.66 4.73
CA ARG A 39 -4.35 -13.93 3.96
C ARG A 39 -5.58 -14.08 3.07
N LEU A 40 -6.75 -13.69 3.58
CA LEU A 40 -8.03 -13.73 2.87
C LEU A 40 -8.22 -12.56 1.88
N ASN A 41 -7.31 -11.58 1.86
CA ASN A 41 -7.40 -10.45 0.93
C ASN A 41 -6.94 -10.87 -0.47
N ASP A 42 -7.90 -11.19 -1.33
CA ASP A 42 -7.68 -11.62 -2.71
C ASP A 42 -7.28 -10.47 -3.66
N ALA A 43 -7.41 -9.19 -3.27
CA ALA A 43 -7.06 -8.07 -4.15
C ALA A 43 -6.29 -6.97 -3.40
N PRO A 44 -5.12 -7.28 -2.81
CA PRO A 44 -4.38 -6.34 -2.00
C PRO A 44 -3.84 -5.20 -2.88
N HIS A 45 -3.77 -4.01 -2.30
CA HIS A 45 -3.14 -2.84 -2.92
C HIS A 45 -1.71 -2.66 -2.40
N LEU A 46 -0.84 -2.06 -3.21
CA LEU A 46 0.57 -1.80 -2.92
C LEU A 46 0.83 -0.34 -2.49
N LEU A 47 -0.18 0.31 -1.91
CA LEU A 47 -0.06 1.70 -1.46
C LEU A 47 0.87 1.81 -0.24
N SER A 48 1.84 2.71 -0.34
CA SER A 48 2.66 3.14 0.81
C SER A 48 1.87 4.06 1.75
N ARG A 49 2.47 4.52 2.86
CA ARG A 49 1.88 5.46 3.84
C ARG A 49 1.21 6.70 3.22
N GLY A 50 1.70 7.19 2.09
CA GLY A 50 1.10 8.32 1.37
C GLY A 50 -0.19 8.01 0.59
N GLY A 51 -0.64 6.75 0.59
CA GLY A 51 -1.90 6.31 0.01
C GLY A 51 -2.08 6.69 -1.46
N TYR A 52 -3.34 6.95 -1.82
CA TYR A 52 -3.72 7.40 -3.16
C TYR A 52 -3.18 8.78 -3.52
N ALA A 53 -3.03 9.70 -2.56
CA ALA A 53 -2.49 11.04 -2.82
C ALA A 53 -1.06 10.97 -3.38
N LYS A 54 -0.21 10.09 -2.82
CA LYS A 54 1.15 9.87 -3.34
C LYS A 54 1.14 9.17 -4.70
N LEU A 55 0.22 8.23 -4.92
CA LEU A 55 0.08 7.55 -6.21
C LEU A 55 -0.37 8.52 -7.31
N GLU A 56 -1.36 9.35 -7.02
CA GLU A 56 -1.89 10.35 -7.94
C GLU A 56 -0.82 11.34 -8.37
N LYS A 57 -0.03 11.87 -7.43
CA LYS A 57 1.12 12.74 -7.74
C LYS A 57 2.13 12.07 -8.68
N LYS A 58 2.41 10.78 -8.49
CA LYS A 58 3.31 10.03 -9.39
C LYS A 58 2.71 9.89 -10.79
N LEU A 59 1.43 9.57 -10.90
CA LEU A 59 0.75 9.43 -12.19
C LEU A 59 0.67 10.78 -12.93
N LYS A 60 0.31 11.86 -12.23
CA LYS A 60 0.32 13.22 -12.77
C LYS A 60 1.69 13.62 -13.29
N LYS A 61 2.75 13.33 -12.51
CA LYS A 61 4.13 13.55 -12.96
C LYS A 61 4.43 12.79 -14.26
N SER A 62 4.15 11.48 -14.31
CA SER A 62 4.40 10.69 -15.52
C SER A 62 3.61 11.17 -16.75
N ARG A 63 2.41 11.73 -16.55
CA ARG A 63 1.59 12.31 -17.62
C ARG A 63 2.14 13.64 -18.09
N ALA A 64 2.54 14.52 -17.18
CA ALA A 64 3.19 15.78 -17.53
C ALA A 64 4.46 15.50 -18.34
N ASP A 65 5.30 14.57 -17.89
CA ASP A 65 6.51 14.16 -18.59
C ASP A 65 6.19 13.65 -20.02
N ALA A 66 5.14 12.82 -20.16
CA ALA A 66 4.72 12.29 -21.46
C ALA A 66 4.10 13.35 -22.40
N LEU A 67 3.48 14.40 -21.83
CA LEU A 67 2.85 15.49 -22.57
C LEU A 67 3.80 16.70 -22.78
N GLY A 68 5.02 16.66 -22.24
CA GLY A 68 5.96 17.78 -22.28
C GLY A 68 5.49 19.01 -21.49
N LEU A 69 4.74 18.80 -20.41
CA LEU A 69 4.24 19.90 -19.58
C LEU A 69 5.28 20.34 -18.55
N GLU A 70 5.38 21.66 -18.35
CA GLU A 70 6.28 22.28 -17.36
C GLU A 70 5.99 21.87 -15.91
N SER A 71 4.76 21.46 -15.60
CA SER A 71 4.36 21.06 -14.24
C SER A 71 3.41 19.86 -14.22
N PRO A 72 3.55 18.93 -13.26
CA PRO A 72 2.58 17.87 -12.96
C PRO A 72 1.16 18.37 -12.72
N ASP A 73 1.00 19.60 -12.23
CA ASP A 73 -0.32 20.17 -11.91
C ASP A 73 -1.12 20.53 -13.16
N LEU A 74 -0.46 20.70 -14.31
CA LEU A 74 -1.09 20.92 -15.60
C LEU A 74 -1.58 19.62 -16.24
N ALA A 75 -1.12 18.46 -15.75
CA ALA A 75 -1.53 17.18 -16.27
C ALA A 75 -2.98 16.84 -15.88
N PRO A 76 -3.77 16.24 -16.79
CA PRO A 76 -5.11 15.78 -16.46
C PRO A 76 -5.11 14.87 -15.24
N ALA A 77 -6.06 15.09 -14.33
CA ALA A 77 -6.21 14.27 -13.14
C ALA A 77 -6.48 12.79 -13.52
N PRO A 78 -5.78 11.83 -12.89
CA PRO A 78 -6.09 10.41 -13.06
C PRO A 78 -7.53 10.12 -12.60
N ALA A 79 -8.28 9.40 -13.43
CA ALA A 79 -9.58 8.92 -13.04
C ALA A 79 -9.47 7.89 -11.91
N ARG A 80 -10.53 7.77 -11.10
CA ARG A 80 -10.55 6.86 -9.94
C ARG A 80 -10.20 5.41 -10.31
N TYR A 81 -10.65 4.95 -11.48
CA TYR A 81 -10.40 3.59 -11.93
C TYR A 81 -8.92 3.36 -12.30
N GLU A 82 -8.22 4.40 -12.77
CA GLU A 82 -6.79 4.33 -13.09
C GLU A 82 -5.97 4.23 -11.82
N LEU A 83 -6.32 5.01 -10.80
CA LEU A 83 -5.74 4.90 -9.46
C LEU A 83 -5.97 3.50 -8.87
N CYS A 84 -7.18 2.96 -9.03
CA CYS A 84 -7.55 1.62 -8.54
C CYS A 84 -6.70 0.51 -9.21
N LYS A 85 -6.48 0.61 -10.53
CA LYS A 85 -5.62 -0.31 -11.29
C LYS A 85 -4.14 -0.17 -10.89
N ALA A 86 -3.64 1.07 -10.89
CA ALA A 86 -2.24 1.34 -10.56
C ALA A 86 -1.88 0.92 -9.13
N ALA A 87 -2.81 1.09 -8.17
CA ALA A 87 -2.63 0.63 -6.79
C ALA A 87 -2.49 -0.89 -6.67
N ARG A 88 -2.93 -1.67 -7.67
CA ARG A 88 -2.86 -3.14 -7.70
C ARG A 88 -1.93 -3.66 -8.79
N THR A 89 -1.07 -2.81 -9.33
CA THR A 89 -0.07 -3.19 -10.31
C THR A 89 1.30 -3.24 -9.64
N LYS A 90 2.01 -4.35 -9.80
CA LYS A 90 3.38 -4.57 -9.35
C LYS A 90 4.36 -3.83 -10.26
N SER A 91 5.64 -3.76 -9.85
CA SER A 91 6.69 -3.11 -10.64
C SER A 91 6.96 -3.77 -11.99
N ASP A 92 6.69 -5.07 -12.13
CA ASP A 92 6.77 -5.85 -13.37
C ASP A 92 5.55 -5.64 -14.30
N ARG A 93 4.65 -4.70 -13.95
CA ARG A 93 3.37 -4.40 -14.63
C ARG A 93 2.32 -5.52 -14.53
N ASN A 94 2.58 -6.59 -13.78
CA ASN A 94 1.57 -7.60 -13.49
C ASN A 94 0.64 -7.13 -12.37
N MET A 95 -0.60 -7.63 -12.36
CA MET A 95 -1.54 -7.35 -11.27
C MET A 95 -1.15 -8.09 -9.98
N THR A 96 -1.64 -7.61 -8.84
CA THR A 96 -1.37 -8.24 -7.54
C THR A 96 -2.00 -9.62 -7.41
N SER A 97 -3.10 -9.88 -8.12
CA SER A 97 -3.82 -11.15 -8.14
C SER A 97 -4.64 -11.33 -9.43
N SER A 98 -5.11 -12.55 -9.66
CA SER A 98 -6.06 -12.87 -10.74
C SER A 98 -7.36 -12.08 -10.61
N SER A 99 -7.88 -11.91 -9.39
CA SER A 99 -9.09 -11.14 -9.13
C SER A 99 -8.90 -9.64 -9.42
N ALA A 100 -7.73 -9.08 -9.07
CA ALA A 100 -7.39 -7.71 -9.45
C ALA A 100 -7.32 -7.54 -10.98
N ALA A 101 -6.78 -8.55 -11.69
CA ALA A 101 -6.75 -8.55 -13.15
C ALA A 101 -8.15 -8.60 -13.77
N LEU A 102 -9.04 -9.46 -13.26
CA LEU A 102 -10.42 -9.56 -13.73
C LEU A 102 -11.18 -8.24 -13.51
N ILE A 103 -11.04 -7.61 -12.34
CA ILE A 103 -11.64 -6.30 -12.05
C ILE A 103 -11.12 -5.25 -13.03
N SER A 104 -9.81 -5.19 -13.25
CA SER A 104 -9.17 -4.26 -14.20
C SER A 104 -9.71 -4.45 -15.63
N GLN A 105 -9.90 -5.70 -16.05
CA GLN A 105 -10.47 -6.03 -17.36
C GLN A 105 -11.92 -5.53 -17.49
N ARG A 106 -12.77 -5.83 -16.50
CA ARG A 106 -14.19 -5.39 -16.50
C ARG A 106 -14.34 -3.88 -16.55
N ILE A 107 -13.51 -3.16 -15.77
CA ILE A 107 -13.42 -1.69 -15.85
C ILE A 107 -13.06 -1.25 -17.26
N SER A 108 -12.04 -1.87 -17.87
CA SER A 108 -11.55 -1.49 -19.20
C SER A 108 -12.55 -1.78 -20.31
N ILE A 109 -13.46 -2.74 -20.12
CA ILE A 109 -14.61 -3.00 -21.01
C ILE A 109 -15.66 -1.91 -20.80
N ALA A 110 -16.02 -1.60 -19.55
CA ALA A 110 -17.05 -0.62 -19.22
C ALA A 110 -16.70 0.82 -19.64
N GLN A 111 -15.44 1.17 -19.79
CA GLN A 111 -15.01 2.50 -20.30
C GLN A 111 -14.97 2.58 -21.84
N ARG A 112 -15.17 1.46 -22.53
CA ARG A 112 -15.10 1.39 -24.01
C ARG A 112 -16.46 1.44 -24.70
N ASN A 113 -17.53 1.26 -23.92
CA ASN A 113 -18.92 1.38 -24.34
C ASN A 113 -19.45 2.75 -23.90
#